data_AF-Q9RFA2-F1
#
_entry.id   AF-Q9RFA2-F1
#
_cell.length_a   1.000
_cell.length_b   1.000
_cell.length_c   1.000
_cell.angle_alpha   90.00
_cell.angle_beta   90.00
_cell.angle_gamma   90.00
#
_symmetry.space_group_name_H-M   'P 1'
#
loop_
_entity.id
_entity.type
_entity.pdbx_description
1 polymer ?
#
loop_
_entity_poly.entity_id
_entity_poly.type
_entity_poly.pdbx_seq_one_letter_code
_entity_poly.pdbx_strand_id
1 'polypeptide(L)'
;MPASCETALQQRCQQIVTSPVLTPEQKRHFLALEAENALPYPPLPEDARQALDEGVICDMFEGHAPFKPRYVLPDYARFLANGSQWLELEGAKDLDDALSLLTILYHHVPSVTSMPVYLGQLDALLQPYV
;
A
#
# COMPACT_ATOMS: atom_id res chain seq x y z
N MET A 1 -16.36 -38.41 0.00
CA MET A 1 -15.29 -37.43 0.32
C MET A 1 -15.85 -36.51 1.40
N PRO A 2 -15.34 -36.52 2.63
CA PRO A 2 -15.81 -35.56 3.62
C PRO A 2 -15.38 -34.17 3.14
N ALA A 3 -16.35 -33.28 2.90
CA ALA A 3 -16.07 -31.90 2.57
C ALA A 3 -15.28 -31.30 3.74
N SER A 4 -14.02 -30.90 3.48
CA SER A 4 -13.26 -30.11 4.44
C SER A 4 -14.05 -28.85 4.75
N CYS A 5 -14.38 -28.64 6.02
CA CYS A 5 -15.02 -27.41 6.47
C CYS A 5 -14.03 -26.26 6.24
N GLU A 6 -14.29 -25.44 5.22
CA GLU A 6 -13.46 -24.26 4.93
C GLU A 6 -13.51 -23.29 6.11
N THR A 7 -12.35 -22.81 6.52
CA THR A 7 -12.24 -21.73 7.51
C THR A 7 -12.86 -20.43 6.95
N ALA A 8 -13.33 -19.54 7.83
CA ALA A 8 -13.89 -18.25 7.41
C ALA A 8 -12.90 -17.43 6.54
N LEU A 9 -11.60 -17.55 6.80
CA LEU A 9 -10.55 -16.94 5.98
C LEU A 9 -10.51 -17.54 4.57
N GLN A 10 -10.55 -18.87 4.45
CA GLN A 10 -10.56 -19.55 3.14
C GLN A 10 -11.76 -19.12 2.30
N GLN A 11 -12.94 -19.00 2.89
CA GLN A 11 -14.15 -18.54 2.20
C GLN A 11 -14.00 -17.11 1.67
N ARG A 12 -13.48 -16.18 2.48
CA ARG A 12 -13.23 -14.78 2.05
C ARG A 12 -12.19 -14.71 0.93
N CYS A 13 -11.09 -15.45 1.06
CA CYS A 13 -10.09 -15.55 0.00
C CYS A 13 -10.69 -16.12 -1.30
N GLN A 14 -11.54 -17.15 -1.20
CA GLN A 14 -12.22 -17.75 -2.35
C GLN A 14 -13.11 -16.72 -3.06
N GLN A 15 -13.87 -15.91 -2.30
CA GLN A 15 -14.69 -14.83 -2.85
C GLN A 15 -13.84 -13.79 -3.59
N ILE A 16 -12.69 -13.40 -3.04
CA ILE A 16 -11.79 -12.43 -3.67
C ILE A 16 -11.24 -12.97 -5.00
N VAL A 17 -10.68 -14.19 -5.02
CA VAL A 17 -10.03 -14.74 -6.23
C VAL A 17 -11.03 -14.99 -7.36
N THR A 18 -12.24 -15.42 -7.03
CA THR A 18 -13.31 -15.72 -8.00
C THR A 18 -14.15 -14.51 -8.39
N SER A 19 -13.99 -13.36 -7.72
CA SER A 19 -14.80 -12.17 -8.01
C SER A 19 -14.63 -11.70 -9.46
N PRO A 20 -15.73 -11.46 -10.20
CA PRO A 20 -15.70 -10.96 -11.57
C PRO A 20 -15.58 -9.43 -11.66
N VAL A 21 -15.78 -8.71 -10.56
CA VAL A 21 -15.78 -7.25 -10.52
C VAL A 21 -14.45 -6.65 -10.02
N LEU A 22 -13.54 -7.50 -9.56
CA LEU A 22 -12.23 -7.08 -9.07
C LEU A 22 -11.16 -7.26 -10.14
N THR A 23 -10.33 -6.23 -10.33
CA THR A 23 -9.11 -6.33 -11.13
C THR A 23 -8.07 -7.23 -10.44
N PRO A 24 -7.06 -7.76 -11.17
CA PRO A 24 -5.98 -8.52 -10.54
C PRO A 24 -5.26 -7.76 -9.41
N GLU A 25 -5.09 -6.44 -9.56
CA GLU A 25 -4.47 -5.60 -8.54
C GLU A 25 -5.35 -5.48 -7.29
N GLN A 26 -6.66 -5.26 -7.46
CA GLN A 26 -7.60 -5.22 -6.35
C GLN A 26 -7.68 -6.57 -5.63
N LYS A 27 -7.66 -7.69 -6.36
CA LYS A 27 -7.61 -9.03 -5.77
C LYS A 27 -6.36 -9.22 -4.91
N ARG A 28 -5.19 -8.86 -5.44
CA ARG A 28 -3.93 -8.90 -4.70
C ARG A 28 -4.00 -8.06 -3.42
N HIS A 29 -4.55 -6.83 -3.51
CA HIS A 29 -4.70 -5.95 -2.36
C HIS A 29 -5.63 -6.54 -1.28
N PHE A 30 -6.83 -7.01 -1.65
CA PHE A 30 -7.76 -7.59 -0.68
C PHE A 30 -7.26 -8.90 -0.08
N LEU A 31 -6.56 -9.74 -0.84
CA LEU A 31 -5.92 -10.95 -0.28
C LEU A 31 -4.85 -10.60 0.75
N ALA A 32 -4.07 -9.54 0.52
CA ALA A 32 -3.11 -9.06 1.51
C ALA A 32 -3.80 -8.57 2.79
N LEU A 33 -4.91 -7.83 2.67
CA LEU A 33 -5.71 -7.39 3.83
C LEU A 33 -6.28 -8.57 4.63
N GLU A 34 -6.77 -9.62 3.96
CA GLU A 34 -7.24 -10.83 4.65
C GLU A 34 -6.11 -11.53 5.41
N ALA A 35 -4.90 -11.57 4.84
CA ALA A 35 -3.72 -12.12 5.51
C ALA A 35 -3.28 -11.27 6.72
N GLU A 36 -3.29 -9.94 6.58
CA GLU A 36 -2.99 -9.00 7.68
C GLU A 36 -3.99 -9.16 8.83
N ASN A 37 -5.29 -9.28 8.52
CA ASN A 37 -6.35 -9.44 9.52
C ASN A 37 -6.42 -10.83 10.16
N ALA A 38 -5.80 -11.84 9.55
CA ALA A 38 -5.65 -13.15 10.15
C ALA A 38 -4.61 -13.18 11.28
N LEU A 39 -3.74 -12.16 11.36
CA LEU A 39 -2.77 -12.01 12.43
C LEU A 39 -3.41 -11.38 13.68
N PRO A 40 -2.86 -11.65 14.88
CA PRO A 40 -3.37 -11.06 16.11
C PRO A 40 -3.30 -9.53 16.10
N TYR A 41 -4.37 -8.88 16.57
CA TYR A 41 -4.35 -7.46 16.85
C TYR A 41 -3.37 -7.13 17.98
N PRO A 42 -2.70 -5.96 17.97
CA PRO A 42 -1.87 -5.51 19.08
C PRO A 42 -2.64 -5.55 20.41
N PRO A 43 -2.00 -5.94 21.52
CA PRO A 43 -2.68 -5.93 22.81
C PRO A 43 -3.09 -4.50 23.16
N LEU A 44 -4.38 -4.32 23.45
CA LEU A 44 -4.94 -3.06 23.92
C LEU A 44 -5.26 -3.16 25.42
N PRO A 45 -5.09 -2.06 26.18
CA PRO A 45 -5.75 -1.89 27.47
C PRO A 45 -7.27 -2.14 27.39
N GLU A 46 -7.88 -2.57 28.48
CA GLU A 46 -9.30 -2.95 28.53
C GLU A 46 -10.24 -1.78 28.16
N ASP A 47 -9.95 -0.58 28.66
CA ASP A 47 -10.68 0.64 28.34
C ASP A 47 -10.57 1.03 26.86
N ALA A 48 -9.39 0.88 26.26
CA ALA A 48 -9.18 1.10 24.83
C ALA A 48 -9.90 0.05 23.97
N ARG A 49 -9.92 -1.22 24.39
CA ARG A 49 -10.70 -2.27 23.73
C ARG A 49 -12.19 -1.94 23.78
N GLN A 50 -12.72 -1.59 24.94
CA GLN A 50 -14.12 -1.22 25.11
C GLN A 50 -14.48 0.00 24.24
N ALA A 51 -13.65 1.05 24.24
CA ALA A 51 -13.90 2.24 23.42
C ALA A 51 -13.88 1.93 21.91
N LEU A 52 -13.03 1.00 21.46
CA LEU A 52 -13.00 0.56 20.06
C LEU A 52 -14.25 -0.25 19.71
N ASP A 53 -14.65 -1.18 20.58
CA ASP A 53 -15.81 -2.04 20.37
C ASP A 53 -17.13 -1.24 20.40
N GLU A 54 -17.21 -0.18 21.21
CA GLU A 54 -18.34 0.77 21.27
C GLU A 54 -18.31 1.82 20.13
N GLY A 55 -17.24 1.86 19.32
CA GLY A 55 -17.08 2.84 18.23
C GLY A 55 -16.76 4.26 18.68
N VAL A 56 -16.34 4.45 19.94
CA VAL A 56 -15.88 5.74 20.48
C VAL A 56 -14.54 6.15 19.86
N ILE A 57 -13.68 5.16 19.58
CA ILE A 57 -12.44 5.34 18.82
C ILE A 57 -12.46 4.45 17.58
N CYS A 58 -11.67 4.82 16.56
CA CYS A 58 -11.56 4.07 15.31
C CYS A 58 -10.09 3.86 14.99
N ASP A 59 -9.72 2.62 14.67
CA ASP A 59 -8.38 2.24 14.23
C ASP A 59 -8.18 2.40 12.71
N MET A 60 -9.12 3.10 12.07
CA MET A 60 -9.12 3.42 10.64
C MET A 60 -9.26 2.20 9.72
N PHE A 61 -9.56 1.02 10.26
CA PHE A 61 -9.71 -0.22 9.49
C PHE A 61 -8.48 -0.58 8.64
N GLU A 62 -7.28 -0.24 9.14
CA GLU A 62 -5.99 -0.43 8.41
C GLU A 62 -5.40 -1.83 8.55
N GLY A 63 -6.15 -2.74 9.15
CA GLY A 63 -5.75 -4.12 9.38
C GLY A 63 -5.11 -4.35 10.74
N HIS A 64 -5.10 -5.61 11.18
CA HIS A 64 -4.58 -5.96 12.51
C HIS A 64 -3.06 -5.86 12.62
N ALA A 65 -2.33 -6.15 11.52
CA ALA A 65 -0.88 -6.18 11.51
C ALA A 65 -0.33 -5.56 10.21
N PRO A 66 -0.44 -4.23 10.03
CA PRO A 66 -0.04 -3.57 8.80
C PRO A 66 1.46 -3.73 8.55
N PHE A 67 1.84 -4.20 7.36
CA PHE A 67 3.25 -4.38 6.96
C PHE A 67 3.82 -3.19 6.17
N LYS A 68 3.01 -2.16 5.95
CA LYS A 68 3.31 -1.00 5.12
C LYS A 68 3.04 0.30 5.88
N PRO A 69 3.88 1.32 5.71
CA PRO A 69 3.67 2.62 6.34
C PRO A 69 2.41 3.30 5.79
N ARG A 70 1.77 4.14 6.62
CA ARG A 70 0.62 4.95 6.21
C ARG A 70 1.02 6.07 5.25
N TYR A 71 2.10 6.76 5.59
CA TYR A 71 2.65 7.85 4.79
C TYR A 71 4.15 7.68 4.64
N VAL A 72 4.64 7.94 3.44
CA VAL A 72 6.06 8.09 3.14
C VAL A 72 6.22 9.43 2.43
N LEU A 73 7.33 10.09 2.70
CA LEU A 73 7.74 11.32 2.01
C LEU A 73 9.02 11.01 1.22
N PRO A 74 8.91 10.48 -0.01
CA PRO A 74 10.08 10.20 -0.83
C PRO A 74 10.81 11.50 -1.19
N ASP A 75 12.13 11.44 -1.18
CA ASP A 75 12.97 12.50 -1.73
C ASP A 75 13.04 12.35 -3.26
N TYR A 76 12.01 12.84 -3.94
CA TYR A 76 11.88 12.77 -5.39
C TYR A 76 13.01 13.51 -6.12
N ALA A 77 13.52 14.61 -5.55
CA ALA A 77 14.63 15.35 -6.13
C ALA A 77 15.91 14.50 -6.13
N ARG A 78 16.20 13.84 -5.01
CA ARG A 78 17.34 12.92 -4.91
C ARG A 78 17.20 11.73 -5.85
N PHE A 79 15.99 11.16 -5.97
CA PHE A 79 15.74 10.06 -6.90
C PHE A 79 15.91 10.50 -8.36
N LEU A 80 15.40 11.66 -8.76
CA LEU A 80 15.62 12.19 -10.11
C LEU A 80 17.09 12.47 -10.39
N ALA A 81 17.84 12.99 -9.41
CA ALA A 81 19.26 13.30 -9.59
C ALA A 81 20.16 12.06 -9.69
N ASN A 82 19.84 10.99 -8.96
CA ASN A 82 20.75 9.84 -8.81
C ASN A 82 20.21 8.53 -9.40
N GLY A 83 18.93 8.48 -9.75
CA GLY A 83 18.22 7.24 -10.06
C GLY A 83 18.07 6.33 -8.84
N SER A 84 17.98 5.03 -9.07
CA SER A 84 17.94 4.01 -8.02
C SER A 84 18.68 2.77 -8.46
N GLN A 85 19.71 2.39 -7.69
CA GLN A 85 20.43 1.14 -7.89
C GLN A 85 19.51 -0.08 -7.74
N TRP A 86 18.52 -0.03 -6.84
CA TRP A 86 17.59 -1.14 -6.63
C TRP A 86 16.64 -1.33 -7.83
N LEU A 87 16.27 -0.23 -8.50
CA LEU A 87 15.44 -0.27 -9.71
C LEU A 87 16.27 -0.39 -10.99
N GLU A 88 17.60 -0.38 -10.89
CA GLU A 88 18.53 -0.31 -12.03
C GLU A 88 18.26 0.90 -12.94
N LEU A 89 17.92 2.04 -12.35
CA LEU A 89 17.63 3.30 -13.04
C LEU A 89 18.75 4.31 -12.81
N GLU A 90 19.19 4.97 -13.88
CA GLU A 90 20.04 6.17 -13.80
C GLU A 90 19.21 7.41 -13.45
N GLY A 91 19.87 8.52 -13.10
CA GLY A 91 19.22 9.81 -12.90
C GLY A 91 18.71 10.40 -14.22
N ALA A 92 17.67 11.23 -14.14
CA ALA A 92 17.06 11.88 -15.28
C ALA A 92 18.03 12.86 -15.96
N LYS A 93 18.03 12.85 -17.29
CA LYS A 93 18.82 13.77 -18.14
C LYS A 93 17.95 14.83 -18.80
N ASP A 94 16.66 14.53 -18.99
CA ASP A 94 15.67 15.40 -19.61
C ASP A 94 14.28 15.21 -18.99
N LEU A 95 13.29 15.93 -19.54
CA LEU A 95 11.91 15.88 -19.06
C LEU A 95 11.28 14.48 -19.21
N ASP A 96 11.57 13.80 -20.32
CA ASP A 96 10.98 12.49 -20.61
C ASP A 96 11.48 11.44 -19.61
N ASP A 97 12.78 11.49 -19.28
CA ASP A 97 13.35 10.70 -18.19
C ASP A 97 12.67 11.03 -16.86
N ALA A 98 12.54 12.32 -16.52
CA ALA A 98 11.98 12.74 -15.23
C ALA A 98 10.53 12.26 -15.04
N LEU A 99 9.68 12.39 -16.07
CA LEU A 99 8.30 11.92 -16.04
C LEU A 99 8.23 10.39 -15.92
N SER A 100 9.09 9.68 -16.66
CA SER A 100 9.16 8.22 -16.62
C SER A 100 9.61 7.72 -15.25
N LEU A 101 10.68 8.31 -14.70
CA LEU A 101 11.21 7.98 -13.38
C LEU A 101 10.17 8.22 -12.28
N LEU A 102 9.51 9.39 -12.25
CA LEU A 102 8.47 9.68 -11.25
C LEU A 102 7.31 8.68 -11.32
N THR A 103 6.89 8.31 -12.54
CA THR A 103 5.84 7.31 -12.75
C THR A 103 6.26 5.95 -12.22
N ILE A 104 7.49 5.51 -12.50
CA ILE A 104 8.03 4.26 -11.97
C ILE A 104 8.05 4.32 -10.45
N LEU A 105 8.65 5.35 -9.86
CA LEU A 105 8.76 5.45 -8.40
C LEU A 105 7.39 5.47 -7.73
N TYR A 106 6.37 6.11 -8.32
CA TYR A 106 5.00 6.13 -7.80
C TYR A 106 4.45 4.72 -7.53
N HIS A 107 4.75 3.75 -8.40
CA HIS A 107 4.33 2.35 -8.20
C HIS A 107 5.13 1.61 -7.12
N HIS A 108 6.28 2.14 -6.70
CA HIS A 108 7.16 1.53 -5.71
C HIS A 108 7.10 2.20 -4.33
N VAL A 109 6.49 3.39 -4.21
CA VAL A 109 6.32 4.05 -2.90
C VAL A 109 5.22 3.32 -2.12
N PRO A 110 5.52 2.73 -0.95
CA PRO A 110 4.52 2.02 -0.18
C PRO A 110 3.54 2.98 0.48
N SER A 111 2.30 2.52 0.63
CA SER A 111 1.21 3.27 1.26
C SER A 111 0.20 2.29 1.82
N VAL A 112 -0.48 2.66 2.91
CA VAL A 112 -1.56 1.85 3.49
C VAL A 112 -2.67 1.52 2.49
N THR A 113 -2.93 2.43 1.54
CA THR A 113 -3.92 2.23 0.47
C THR A 113 -3.33 1.57 -0.78
N SER A 114 -2.05 1.16 -0.73
CA SER A 114 -1.28 0.65 -1.88
C SER A 114 -1.03 1.65 -3.01
N MET A 115 -1.43 2.92 -2.84
CA MET A 115 -1.06 4.03 -3.73
C MET A 115 -0.59 5.23 -2.88
N PRO A 116 0.53 5.87 -3.22
CA PRO A 116 1.02 7.01 -2.45
C PRO A 116 0.14 8.24 -2.70
N VAL A 117 -0.01 9.06 -1.67
CA VAL A 117 -0.89 10.24 -1.69
C VAL A 117 -0.15 11.54 -1.99
N TYR A 118 1.18 11.52 -1.95
CA TYR A 118 2.05 12.67 -2.18
C TYR A 118 3.00 12.39 -3.34
N LEU A 119 3.21 13.39 -4.19
CA LEU A 119 3.98 13.31 -5.43
C LEU A 119 5.10 14.35 -5.53
N GLY A 120 5.37 15.08 -4.44
CA GLY A 120 6.30 16.21 -4.49
C GLY A 120 5.66 17.49 -5.01
N GLN A 121 6.48 18.54 -5.09
CA GLN A 121 6.15 19.80 -5.77
C GLN A 121 6.59 19.66 -7.24
N LEU A 122 5.69 19.14 -8.09
CA LEU A 122 6.03 18.74 -9.45
C LEU A 122 6.61 19.87 -10.30
N ASP A 123 6.14 21.09 -10.11
CA ASP A 123 6.68 22.28 -10.78
C ASP A 123 8.17 22.50 -10.45
N ALA A 124 8.52 22.50 -9.16
CA ALA A 124 9.90 22.66 -8.71
C ALA A 124 10.78 21.46 -9.08
N LEU A 125 10.22 20.24 -9.03
CA LEU A 125 10.94 19.01 -9.38
C LEU A 125 11.25 18.91 -10.87
N LEU A 126 10.35 19.37 -11.73
CA LEU A 126 10.49 19.25 -13.18
C LEU A 126 11.23 20.44 -13.81
N GLN A 127 11.28 21.60 -13.14
CA GLN A 127 11.95 22.81 -13.63
C GLN A 127 13.39 22.60 -14.14
N PRO A 128 14.25 21.76 -13.53
CA PRO A 128 15.61 21.52 -14.04
C PRO A 128 15.70 20.79 -15.38
N TYR A 129 14.59 20.21 -15.86
CA TYR A 129 14.54 19.28 -17.00
C TYR A 129 13.80 19.85 -18.22
N VAL A 130 13.36 21.13 -18.17
CA VAL A 130 12.59 21.83 -19.22
C VAL A 130 13.35 22.99 -19.85
#